data_AF-A0A2K1J8V8-F1
#
_entry.id   AF-A0A2K1J8V8-F1
#
_cell.length_a   1.000
_cell.length_b   1.000
_cell.length_c   1.000
_cell.angle_alpha   90.00
_cell.angle_beta   90.00
_cell.angle_gamma   90.00
#
_symmetry.space_group_name_H-M   'P 1'
#
loop_
_entity.id
_entity.type
_entity.pdbx_description
1 polymer ?
#
loop_
_entity_poly.entity_id
_entity_poly.type
_entity_poly.pdbx_seq_one_letter_code
_entity_poly.pdbx_strand_id
1 'polypeptide(L)' 'FFALNNLNIRGCSCLISLPSKLDNLTSLTTFIIYKCSILTSLPNRLGNLTSLSTLNM' A
#
# COMPACT_ATOMS: atom_id res chain seq x y z
N PHE A 1 14.17 -5.99 14.62
CA PHE A 1 13.05 -5.13 14.18
C PHE A 1 13.20 -4.92 12.68
N PHE A 2 12.38 -5.59 11.86
CA PHE A 2 12.48 -5.48 10.41
C PHE A 2 11.48 -4.44 9.92
N ALA A 3 11.97 -3.40 9.23
CA ALA A 3 11.12 -2.38 8.61
C ALA A 3 10.81 -2.79 7.16
N LEU A 4 9.55 -2.66 6.75
CA LEU A 4 9.14 -2.93 5.38
C LEU A 4 9.34 -1.66 4.55
N ASN A 5 10.27 -1.70 3.58
CA ASN A 5 10.56 -0.56 2.71
C ASN A 5 9.77 -0.63 1.38
N ASN A 6 9.44 -1.84 0.92
CA ASN A 6 8.80 -2.08 -0.36
C ASN A 6 7.56 -2.97 -0.19
N LEU A 7 6.41 -2.51 -0.66
CA LEU A 7 5.16 -3.26 -0.72
C LEU A 7 4.69 -3.33 -2.17
N ASN A 8 4.46 -4.54 -2.66
CA ASN A 8 4.09 -4.77 -4.05
C ASN A 8 2.94 -5.76 -4.13
N ILE A 9 1.79 -5.29 -4.59
CA ILE A 9 0.55 -6.06 -4.68
C ILE A 9 0.22 -6.19 -6.16
N ARG A 10 0.28 -7.41 -6.71
CA ARG A 10 0.08 -7.65 -8.14
C ARG A 10 -0.94 -8.75 -8.39
N GLY A 11 -1.87 -8.50 -9.31
CA GLY A 11 -2.80 -9.51 -9.80
C GLY A 11 -3.85 -9.95 -8.78
N CYS A 12 -4.10 -9.16 -7.73
CA CYS A 12 -5.12 -9.48 -6.74
C CYS A 12 -6.50 -9.06 -7.26
N SER A 13 -7.12 -9.93 -8.07
CA SER A 13 -8.43 -9.70 -8.69
C SER A 13 -9.59 -9.65 -7.70
N CYS A 14 -9.39 -10.13 -6.47
CA CYS A 14 -10.40 -10.14 -5.39
C CYS A 14 -10.10 -9.10 -4.29
N LEU A 15 -9.09 -8.26 -4.45
CA LEU A 15 -8.72 -7.27 -3.45
C LEU A 15 -9.62 -6.03 -3.58
N ILE A 16 -10.61 -5.92 -2.70
CA ILE A 16 -11.57 -4.80 -2.69
C ILE A 16 -11.01 -3.59 -1.95
N SER A 17 -10.27 -3.83 -0.86
CA SER A 17 -9.71 -2.79 0.00
C SER A 17 -8.40 -3.26 0.64
N LEU A 18 -7.59 -2.28 1.03
CA LEU A 18 -6.38 -2.51 1.82
C LEU A 18 -6.68 -2.37 3.32
N PRO A 19 -5.95 -3.08 4.18
CA PRO A 19 -6.14 -2.97 5.63
C PRO A 19 -5.83 -1.55 6.12
N SER A 20 -6.61 -1.06 7.08
CA SER A 20 -6.41 0.27 7.68
C SER A 20 -5.04 0.42 8.35
N LYS A 21 -4.48 -0.69 8.87
CA LYS A 21 -3.15 -0.78 9.51
C LYS A 21 -1.96 -0.58 8.58
N LEU A 22 -2.18 -0.33 7.28
CA LEU A 22 -1.10 0.04 6.36
C LEU A 22 -0.37 1.30 6.85
N ASP A 23 -1.07 2.15 7.60
CA ASP A 23 -0.57 3.37 8.23
C ASP A 23 0.59 3.15 9.22
N ASN A 24 0.79 1.93 9.73
CA ASN A 24 1.92 1.57 10.59
C ASN A 24 3.23 1.32 9.81
N LEU A 25 3.19 1.27 8.48
CA LEU A 25 4.37 1.04 7.65
C LEU A 25 5.15 2.35 7.43
N THR A 26 5.55 3.00 8.52
CA THR A 26 6.18 4.34 8.49
C THR A 26 7.51 4.37 7.74
N SER A 27 8.20 3.23 7.61
CA SER A 27 9.44 3.07 6.82
C SER A 27 9.20 2.71 5.36
N LEU A 28 7.95 2.59 4.91
CA LEU A 28 7.65 2.22 3.53
C LEU A 28 8.04 3.34 2.58
N THR A 29 8.95 3.04 1.65
CA THR A 29 9.42 4.00 0.63
C THR A 29 8.73 3.78 -0.71
N THR A 30 8.31 2.54 -0.99
CA THR A 30 7.72 2.16 -2.27
C THR A 30 6.48 1.31 -2.07
N PHE A 31 5.37 1.77 -2.63
CA PHE A 31 4.10 1.06 -2.66
C PHE A 31 3.61 0.92 -4.11
N ILE A 32 3.54 -0.31 -4.60
CA ILE A 32 3.06 -0.64 -5.94
C ILE A 32 1.81 -1.51 -5.82
N ILE A 33 0.77 -1.13 -6.54
CA ILE A 33 -0.41 -1.93 -6.84
C ILE A 33 -0.45 -2.09 -8.36
N TYR A 34 -0.75 -3.29 -8.85
CA TYR A 34 -0.85 -3.55 -10.27
C TYR A 34 -1.84 -4.67 -10.55
N LYS A 35 -2.65 -4.55 -11.61
CA LYS A 35 -3.65 -5.57 -11.99
C LYS A 35 -4.59 -5.99 -10.83
N CYS A 36 -4.97 -5.04 -9.96
CA CYS A 36 -5.96 -5.25 -8.90
C CYS A 36 -7.27 -4.56 -9.28
N SER A 37 -8.00 -5.19 -10.21
CA SER A 37 -9.08 -4.55 -10.98
C SER A 37 -10.31 -4.12 -10.16
N ILE A 38 -10.50 -4.68 -8.96
CA ILE A 38 -11.66 -4.37 -8.10
C ILE A 38 -11.29 -3.56 -6.86
N LEU A 39 -10.04 -3.11 -6.73
CA LEU A 39 -9.64 -2.22 -5.64
C LEU A 39 -10.32 -0.88 -5.87
N THR A 40 -11.31 -0.55 -5.04
CA THR A 40 -12.13 0.65 -5.21
C THR A 40 -11.61 1.83 -4.40
N SER A 41 -10.82 1.58 -3.36
CA SER A 41 -10.30 2.62 -2.49
C SER A 41 -8.97 2.26 -1.85
N LEU A 42 -8.19 3.30 -1.58
CA LEU A 42 -7.06 3.25 -0.68
C LEU A 42 -7.50 3.60 0.76
N PRO A 43 -6.77 3.16 1.79
CA PRO A 43 -7.09 3.54 3.15
C PRO A 43 -6.94 5.05 3.33
N ASN A 44 -7.90 5.67 3.99
CA ASN A 44 -7.93 7.13 4.25
C ASN A 44 -6.70 7.64 5.03
N ARG A 45 -5.90 6.74 5.61
CA ARG A 45 -4.75 7.02 6.48
C ARG A 45 -3.39 6.80 5.83
N LEU A 46 -3.29 6.79 4.49
CA LEU A 46 -1.98 6.76 3.83
C LEU A 46 -1.07 7.94 4.22
N GLY A 47 -1.62 9.02 4.79
CA GLY A 47 -0.85 10.16 5.31
C GLY A 47 0.18 9.81 6.41
N ASN A 48 0.06 8.64 7.05
CA ASN A 48 1.05 8.18 8.04
C ASN A 48 2.27 7.48 7.39
N LEU A 49 2.24 7.21 6.09
CA LEU A 49 3.38 6.69 5.33
C LEU A 49 4.37 7.82 5.03
N THR A 50 4.95 8.41 6.08
CA THR A 50 5.78 9.61 5.98
C THR A 50 7.05 9.42 5.15
N SER A 51 7.55 8.18 5.02
CA SER A 51 8.72 7.84 4.21
C SER A 51 8.37 7.49 2.76
N LEU A 52 7.09 7.48 2.36
CA LEU A 52 6.67 7.02 1.04
C LEU A 52 7.14 8.00 -0.03
N SER A 53 8.00 7.51 -0.91
CA SER A 53 8.55 8.26 -2.03
C SER A 53 7.92 7.85 -3.36
N THR A 54 7.48 6.60 -3.48
CA THR A 54 6.89 6.06 -4.71
C THR A 54 5.56 5.38 -4.41
N LEU A 55 4.50 5.87 -5.03
CA LEU A 55 3.19 5.23 -5.10
C LEU A 55 2.82 5.01 -6.56
N ASN A 56 2.53 3.76 -6.95
CA ASN A 56 2.08 3.40 -8.30
C ASN A 56 0.90 2.42 -8.21
N MET A 57 -0.14 2.59 -9.04
CA MET A 57 -1.38 1.81 -9.00
C MET A 57 -1.85 1.40 -10.39
#